data_AF-A0A924RCH6-F1
#
_entry.id   AF-A0A924RCH6-F1
#
_cell.length_a   1.000
_cell.length_b   1.000
_cell.length_c   1.000
_cell.angle_alpha   90.00
_cell.angle_beta   90.00
_cell.angle_gamma   90.00
#
_symmetry.space_group_name_H-M   'P 1'
#
loop_
_entity.id
_entity.type
_entity.pdbx_description
1 polymer ?
#
loop_
_entity_poly.entity_id
_entity_poly.type
_entity_poly.pdbx_seq_one_letter_code
_entity_poly.pdbx_strand_id
1 'polypeptide(L)'
;MLNNLHPAERGVNCRLFEAAGSGGAVLCDAREPLRDLFEDGSEVLTFTTYDDLLALCIRLTRDPDLTRRIGDAAAARAHAEHTYQHRLRVILEDLV
;
A
#
# COMPACT_ATOMS: atom_id res chain seq x y z
N MET A 1 12.28 -6.43 5.76
CA MET A 1 11.59 -7.55 6.44
C MET A 1 12.46 -8.78 6.39
N LEU A 2 12.54 -9.51 7.49
CA LEU A 2 13.29 -10.77 7.57
C LEU A 2 12.40 -11.94 7.12
N ASN A 3 11.10 -11.95 7.46
CA ASN A 3 10.13 -12.92 6.94
C ASN A 3 8.67 -12.40 6.99
N ASN A 4 8.08 -12.05 5.85
CA ASN A 4 6.72 -11.48 5.78
C ASN A 4 5.58 -12.42 6.20
N LEU A 5 5.87 -13.73 6.33
CA LEU A 5 4.90 -14.74 6.76
C LEU A 5 5.05 -15.08 8.25
N HIS A 6 6.05 -14.54 8.93
CA HIS A 6 6.23 -14.77 10.35
C HIS A 6 5.17 -13.97 11.14
N PRO A 7 4.37 -14.59 12.03
CA PRO A 7 3.27 -13.90 12.72
C PRO A 7 3.68 -12.68 13.56
N ALA A 8 4.94 -12.63 14.03
CA ALA A 8 5.45 -11.50 14.79
C ALA A 8 5.87 -10.29 13.91
N GLU A 9 5.97 -10.47 12.59
CA GLU A 9 6.32 -9.40 11.66
C GLU A 9 5.08 -8.55 11.37
N ARG A 10 5.07 -7.33 11.92
CA ARG A 10 3.94 -6.40 11.78
C ARG A 10 4.04 -5.49 10.55
N GLY A 11 5.19 -5.48 9.87
CA GLY A 11 5.45 -4.59 8.74
C GLY A 11 4.69 -4.94 7.46
N VAL A 12 4.81 -4.05 6.49
CA VAL A 12 4.40 -4.27 5.09
C VAL A 12 5.61 -4.64 4.22
N ASN A 13 5.37 -5.26 3.08
CA ASN A 13 6.43 -5.66 2.15
C ASN A 13 6.73 -4.57 1.10
N CYS A 14 7.85 -4.71 0.40
CA CYS A 14 8.24 -3.76 -0.67
C CYS A 14 7.20 -3.70 -1.81
N ARG A 15 6.53 -4.83 -2.08
CA ARG A 15 5.55 -4.95 -3.17
C ARG A 15 4.36 -4.00 -3.03
N LEU A 16 3.97 -3.65 -1.82
CA LEU A 16 2.95 -2.62 -1.59
C LEU A 16 3.36 -1.29 -2.23
N PHE A 17 4.59 -0.84 -1.98
CA PHE A 17 5.11 0.42 -2.50
C PHE A 17 5.39 0.37 -4.00
N GLU A 18 5.89 -0.76 -4.51
CA GLU A 18 6.16 -0.97 -5.94
C GLU A 18 4.87 -0.94 -6.76
N ALA A 19 3.83 -1.63 -6.30
CA ALA A 19 2.53 -1.65 -6.97
C ALA A 19 1.84 -0.28 -6.92
N ALA A 20 1.86 0.38 -5.75
CA ALA A 20 1.33 1.74 -5.58
C ALA A 20 2.06 2.74 -6.49
N GLY A 21 3.40 2.75 -6.46
CA GLY A 21 4.20 3.64 -7.31
C GLY A 21 4.08 3.38 -8.81
N SER A 22 3.59 2.20 -9.21
CA SER A 22 3.30 1.87 -10.62
C SER A 22 1.89 2.32 -11.06
N GLY A 23 1.10 2.93 -10.18
CA GLY A 23 -0.28 3.35 -10.47
C GLY A 23 -1.31 2.21 -10.38
N GLY A 24 -0.98 1.12 -9.70
CA GLY A 24 -1.91 0.02 -9.49
C GLY A 24 -2.86 0.29 -8.31
N ALA A 25 -4.14 -0.05 -8.46
CA ALA A 25 -5.04 -0.16 -7.32
C ALA A 25 -4.67 -1.40 -6.49
N VAL A 26 -4.14 -1.20 -5.28
CA VAL A 26 -3.61 -2.28 -4.45
C VAL A 26 -4.66 -2.78 -3.47
N LEU A 27 -4.88 -4.11 -3.46
CA LEU A 27 -5.59 -4.83 -2.40
C LEU A 27 -4.56 -5.45 -1.44
N CYS A 28 -4.72 -5.24 -0.13
CA CYS A 28 -3.80 -5.80 0.87
C CYS A 28 -4.49 -6.16 2.19
N ASP A 29 -3.81 -6.96 3.02
CA ASP A 29 -4.31 -7.28 4.36
C ASP A 29 -4.46 -5.99 5.20
N ALA A 30 -5.53 -5.90 6.00
CA ALA A 30 -5.64 -4.88 7.02
C ALA A 30 -4.54 -5.07 8.08
N ARG A 31 -3.52 -4.20 8.07
CA ARG A 31 -2.39 -4.23 9.03
C ARG A 31 -2.28 -2.90 9.75
N GLU A 32 -1.88 -2.97 11.02
CA GLU A 32 -1.76 -1.79 11.87
C GLU A 32 -0.86 -0.68 11.29
N PRO A 33 0.33 -0.96 10.72
CA PRO A 33 1.18 0.10 10.16
C PRO A 33 0.68 0.70 8.86
N LEU A 34 -0.36 0.13 8.23
CA LEU A 34 -0.82 0.60 6.93
C LEU A 34 -1.35 2.04 7.01
N ARG A 35 -2.02 2.39 8.11
CA ARG A 35 -2.59 3.73 8.36
C ARG A 35 -1.57 4.86 8.32
N ASP A 36 -0.30 4.55 8.59
CA ASP A 36 0.81 5.51 8.57
C ASP A 36 1.45 5.62 7.18
N LEU A 37 1.06 4.74 6.25
CA LEU A 37 1.65 4.62 4.92
C LEU A 37 0.68 5.11 3.85
N PHE A 38 -0.56 4.63 3.88
CA PHE A 38 -1.59 4.92 2.90
C PHE A 38 -2.96 5.04 3.56
N GLU A 39 -3.84 5.83 2.96
CA GLU A 39 -5.23 5.95 3.36
C GLU A 39 -6.08 4.82 2.74
N ASP A 40 -6.73 4.04 3.61
CA ASP A 40 -7.63 2.96 3.20
C ASP A 40 -8.93 3.52 2.62
N GLY A 41 -9.37 2.96 1.50
CA GLY A 41 -10.55 3.38 0.75
C GLY A 41 -10.27 4.38 -0.37
N SER A 42 -9.17 5.14 -0.30
CA SER A 42 -8.82 6.20 -1.27
C SER A 42 -7.50 5.95 -2.00
N GLU A 43 -6.47 5.45 -1.31
CA GLU A 43 -5.13 5.20 -1.86
C GLU A 43 -4.83 3.71 -1.97
N VAL A 44 -5.30 2.91 -1.01
CA VAL A 44 -5.25 1.44 -1.05
C VAL A 44 -6.58 0.88 -0.57
N LEU A 45 -6.81 -0.41 -0.75
CA LEU A 45 -7.98 -1.09 -0.21
C LEU A 45 -7.56 -2.26 0.66
N THR A 46 -8.08 -2.31 1.89
CA THR A 46 -7.83 -3.44 2.79
C THR A 46 -8.94 -4.47 2.77
N PHE A 47 -8.57 -5.72 3.06
CA PHE A 47 -9.53 -6.80 3.31
C PHE A 47 -9.15 -7.54 4.60
N THR A 48 -10.17 -8.13 5.25
CA THR A 48 -9.99 -8.97 6.45
C THR A 48 -10.44 -10.40 6.23
N THR A 49 -11.34 -10.62 5.27
CA THR A 49 -11.85 -11.92 4.90
C THR A 49 -11.71 -12.18 3.40
N TYR A 50 -11.86 -13.44 3.01
CA TYR A 50 -11.89 -13.81 1.60
C TYR A 50 -13.07 -13.18 0.84
N ASP A 51 -14.24 -13.09 1.49
CA ASP A 51 -15.43 -12.50 0.89
C ASP A 51 -15.24 -10.99 0.64
N ASP A 52 -14.58 -10.29 1.57
CA ASP A 52 -14.19 -8.88 1.39
C ASP A 52 -13.27 -8.74 0.17
N LEU A 53 -12.23 -9.57 0.08
CA LEU A 53 -11.29 -9.56 -1.03
C LEU A 53 -12.02 -9.79 -2.37
N LEU A 54 -12.90 -10.79 -2.43
CA LEU A 54 -13.65 -11.09 -3.64
C LEU A 54 -14.56 -9.93 -4.04
N ALA A 55 -15.25 -9.30 -3.07
CA ALA A 55 -16.09 -8.14 -3.32
C ALA A 55 -15.29 -6.96 -3.89
N LEU A 56 -14.10 -6.69 -3.34
CA LEU A 56 -13.21 -5.63 -3.83
C LEU A 56 -12.67 -5.93 -5.23
N CYS A 57 -12.24 -7.16 -5.52
CA CYS A 57 -11.83 -7.60 -6.85
C CYS A 57 -12.92 -7.38 -7.91
N ILE A 58 -14.15 -7.77 -7.59
CA ILE A 58 -15.31 -7.58 -8.47
C ILE A 58 -15.59 -6.09 -8.68
N ARG A 59 -15.56 -5.29 -7.61
CA ARG A 59 -15.81 -3.85 -7.65
C ARG A 59 -14.79 -3.15 -8.57
N LEU A 60 -13.50 -3.39 -8.37
CA LEU A 60 -12.44 -2.79 -9.20
C LEU A 60 -12.57 -3.22 -10.66
N THR A 61 -12.84 -4.50 -10.92
CA THR A 61 -12.98 -5.00 -12.30
C THR A 61 -14.19 -4.42 -13.03
N ARG A 62 -15.26 -4.06 -12.31
CA ARG A 62 -16.49 -3.47 -12.88
C ARG A 62 -16.45 -1.95 -13.00
N ASP A 63 -15.54 -1.29 -12.28
CA ASP A 63 -15.41 0.17 -12.24
C ASP A 63 -13.96 0.58 -12.55
N PRO A 64 -13.62 0.72 -13.84
CA PRO A 64 -12.28 1.14 -14.27
C PRO A 64 -11.91 2.55 -13.81
N ASP A 65 -12.89 3.44 -13.67
CA ASP A 65 -12.66 4.81 -13.23
C ASP A 65 -12.28 4.86 -11.76
N LEU A 66 -12.98 4.11 -10.91
CA LEU A 66 -12.57 3.90 -9.51
C LEU A 66 -11.18 3.28 -9.41
N THR A 67 -10.92 2.23 -10.19
CA THR A 67 -9.62 1.55 -10.20
C THR A 67 -8.49 2.50 -10.55
N ARG A 68 -8.69 3.31 -11.59
CA ARG A 68 -7.72 4.33 -12.00
C ARG A 68 -7.51 5.38 -10.91
N ARG A 69 -8.60 5.90 -10.34
CA ARG A 69 -8.54 6.91 -9.27
C ARG A 69 -7.75 6.44 -8.05
N ILE A 70 -7.97 5.20 -7.60
CA ILE A 70 -7.23 4.62 -6.47
C ILE A 70 -5.76 4.46 -6.84
N GLY A 71 -5.46 3.89 -8.02
CA GLY A 71 -4.09 3.72 -8.48
C GLY A 71 -3.31 5.03 -8.62
N ASP A 72 -3.94 6.06 -9.19
CA ASP A 72 -3.35 7.39 -9.33
C ASP A 72 -3.07 8.03 -7.96
N ALA A 73 -4.00 7.90 -7.00
CA ALA A 73 -3.81 8.38 -5.63
C ALA A 73 -2.68 7.63 -4.92
N ALA A 74 -2.62 6.30 -5.07
CA ALA A 74 -1.55 5.46 -4.53
C ALA A 74 -0.17 5.88 -5.06
N ALA A 75 -0.07 6.12 -6.38
CA ALA A 75 1.17 6.55 -7.01
C ALA A 75 1.60 7.94 -6.53
N ALA A 76 0.66 8.88 -6.44
CA ALA A 76 0.93 10.22 -5.91
C ALA A 76 1.50 10.15 -4.48
N ARG A 77 0.87 9.38 -3.60
CA ARG A 77 1.35 9.13 -2.22
C ARG A 77 2.73 8.48 -2.20
N ALA A 78 2.93 7.43 -2.99
CA ALA A 78 4.18 6.67 -3.04
C ALA A 78 5.37 7.53 -3.50
N HIS A 79 5.18 8.36 -4.52
CA HIS A 79 6.21 9.27 -5.01
C HIS A 79 6.46 10.45 -4.05
N ALA A 80 5.41 10.95 -3.40
CA ALA A 80 5.54 12.06 -2.46
C ALA A 80 6.28 11.68 -1.18
N GLU A 81 6.13 10.44 -0.69
CA GLU A 81 6.57 10.10 0.67
C GLU A 81 7.37 8.80 0.77
N HIS A 82 7.14 7.83 -0.10
CA HIS A 82 7.67 6.47 0.10
C HIS A 82 8.85 6.08 -0.78
N THR A 83 9.48 7.04 -1.45
CA THR A 83 10.70 6.77 -2.22
C THR A 83 11.87 6.37 -1.32
N TYR A 84 12.81 5.60 -1.86
CA TYR A 84 14.06 5.31 -1.16
C TYR A 84 14.83 6.58 -0.82
N GLN A 85 14.76 7.62 -1.65
CA GLN A 85 15.42 8.90 -1.38
C GLN A 85 14.88 9.56 -0.11
N HIS A 86 13.57 9.52 0.13
CA HIS A 86 12.96 10.04 1.37
C HIS A 86 13.42 9.24 2.59
N ARG A 87 13.38 7.90 2.51
CA ARG A 87 13.76 7.03 3.63
C ARG A 87 15.26 7.13 3.96
N LEU A 88 16.12 7.16 2.94
CA LEU A 88 17.57 7.30 3.13
C LEU A 88 17.92 8.65 3.77
N ARG A 89 17.23 9.73 3.42
CA ARG A 89 17.43 11.03 4.06
C ARG A 89 17.21 10.94 5.57
N VAL A 90 16.07 10.40 5.99
CA VAL A 90 15.73 10.23 7.42
C VAL A 90 16.77 9.37 8.14
N ILE A 91 17.13 8.22 7.58
CA ILE A 91 18.12 7.31 8.19
C ILE A 91 19.48 8.00 8.36
N LEU A 92 19.92 8.79 7.38
CA LEU A 92 21.19 9.49 7.45
C LEU A 92 21.16 10.67 8.43
N GLU A 93 20.03 11.37 8.56
CA GLU A 93 19.84 12.42 9.56
C GLU A 93 19.88 11.85 10.98
N ASP A 94 19.34 10.65 11.22
CA ASP A 94 19.35 9.98 12.53
C ASP A 94 20.72 9.39 12.93
N LEU A 95 21.67 9.31 12.00
CA LEU A 95 23.02 8.74 12.24
C LEU A 95 24.07 9.79 12.65
N VAL A 96 23.74 11.08 12.57
CA VAL A 96 24.63 12.21 12.90
C VAL A 96 24.26 12.77 14.26
#